data_AF-A0A4R5Q8I1-F1
#
_entry.id   AF-A0A4R5Q8I1-F1
#
_cell.length_a   1.000
_cell.length_b   1.000
_cell.length_c   1.000
_cell.angle_alpha   90.00
_cell.angle_beta   90.00
_cell.angle_gamma   90.00
#
_symmetry.space_group_name_H-M   'P 1'
#
loop_
_entity.id
_entity.type
_entity.pdbx_description
1 polymer ?
#
loop_
_entity_poly.entity_id
_entity_poly.type
_entity_poly.pdbx_seq_one_letter_code
_entity_poly.pdbx_strand_id
1 'polypeptide(L)'
;MQPPKLPPAVEFLLRHAAIGFGLAALLVMALFWADPGGIAQVLQRAPGHPWPTLLLWFFCGLTLGGVQIGIAMMLQHGPPDDDDRGGGRRDPLLVPIPVRAQASRRG
;
A
#
# COMPACT_ATOMS: atom_id res chain seq x y z
N MET A 1 -16.25 22.43 14.07
CA MET A 1 -16.55 21.05 13.64
C MET A 1 -15.23 20.40 13.26
N GLN A 2 -14.73 19.49 14.08
CA GLN A 2 -13.44 18.82 13.82
C GLN A 2 -13.69 17.75 12.75
N PRO A 3 -13.00 17.77 11.60
CA PRO A 3 -13.28 16.83 10.53
C PRO A 3 -13.08 15.40 11.04
N PRO A 4 -13.97 14.45 10.67
CA PRO A 4 -13.82 13.06 11.07
C PRO A 4 -12.47 12.55 10.57
N LYS A 5 -11.60 12.20 11.52
CA LYS A 5 -10.28 11.62 11.21
C LYS A 5 -10.52 10.19 10.72
N LEU A 6 -10.14 9.92 9.48
CA LEU A 6 -10.19 8.57 8.93
C LEU A 6 -9.27 7.65 9.75
N PRO A 7 -9.60 6.35 9.91
CA PRO A 7 -8.68 5.40 10.51
C PRO A 7 -7.34 5.39 9.76
N PRO A 8 -6.20 5.27 10.45
CA PRO A 8 -4.88 5.41 9.84
C PRO A 8 -4.62 4.40 8.73
N ALA A 9 -5.19 3.20 8.82
CA ALA A 9 -5.10 2.18 7.77
C ALA A 9 -5.81 2.60 6.47
N VAL A 10 -6.95 3.29 6.58
CA VAL A 10 -7.71 3.77 5.41
C VAL A 10 -6.97 4.92 4.73
N GLU A 11 -6.42 5.84 5.52
CA GLU A 11 -5.59 6.94 5.00
C GLU A 11 -4.35 6.40 4.27
N PHE A 12 -3.69 5.42 4.87
CA PHE A 12 -2.56 4.72 4.27
C PHE A 12 -2.93 4.08 2.92
N LEU A 13 -4.06 3.34 2.88
CA LEU A 13 -4.54 2.67 1.68
C LEU A 13 -4.84 3.67 0.57
N LEU A 14 -5.58 4.74 0.88
CA LEU A 14 -5.96 5.77 -0.09
C LEU A 14 -4.75 6.50 -0.67
N ARG A 15 -3.75 6.80 0.16
CA ARG A 15 -2.51 7.48 -0.29
C ARG A 15 -1.75 6.62 -1.31
N HIS A 16 -1.59 5.33 -1.05
CA HIS A 16 -0.87 4.43 -1.97
C HIS A 16 -1.70 4.06 -3.20
N ALA A 17 -3.02 3.92 -3.05
CA ALA A 17 -3.93 3.77 -4.18
C ALA A 17 -3.86 4.99 -5.12
N ALA A 18 -3.82 6.21 -4.57
CA ALA A 18 -3.69 7.43 -5.36
C ALA A 18 -2.36 7.49 -6.13
N ILE A 19 -1.25 7.06 -5.51
CA ILE A 19 0.05 6.95 -6.19
C ILE A 19 -0.04 5.95 -7.36
N GLY A 20 -0.65 4.77 -7.13
CA GLY A 20 -0.85 3.77 -8.18
C GLY A 20 -1.73 4.27 -9.34
N PHE A 21 -2.80 5.00 -9.04
CA PHE A 21 -3.65 5.65 -10.05
C PHE A 21 -2.93 6.75 -10.85
N GLY A 22 -2.03 7.49 -10.20
CA GLY A 22 -1.15 8.45 -10.86
C GLY A 22 -0.20 7.77 -11.85
N LEU A 23 0.45 6.67 -11.44
CA LEU A 23 1.27 5.86 -12.34
C LEU A 23 0.45 5.25 -13.49
N ALA A 24 -0.78 4.82 -13.23
CA ALA A 24 -1.67 4.31 -14.27
C ALA A 24 -2.02 5.36 -15.32
N ALA A 25 -2.22 6.63 -14.90
CA ALA A 25 -2.44 7.72 -15.84
C ALA A 25 -1.23 7.92 -16.77
N LEU A 26 -0.02 7.87 -16.21
CA LEU A 26 1.22 7.95 -16.98
C LEU A 26 1.36 6.77 -17.94
N LEU A 27 1.02 5.55 -17.50
CA LEU A 27 1.04 4.35 -18.35
C LEU A 27 0.06 4.48 -19.52
N VAL A 28 -1.18 4.90 -19.26
CA VAL A 28 -2.19 5.10 -20.32
C VAL A 28 -1.76 6.19 -21.29
N MET A 29 -1.17 7.28 -20.80
CA MET A 29 -0.63 8.33 -21.66
C MET A 29 0.51 7.82 -22.54
N ALA A 30 1.44 7.05 -21.97
CA ALA A 30 2.52 6.41 -22.72
C ALA A 30 1.99 5.41 -23.76
N LEU A 31 0.91 4.69 -23.43
CA LEU A 31 0.26 3.76 -24.35
C LEU A 31 -0.39 4.47 -25.54
N PHE A 32 -1.04 5.61 -25.30
CA PHE A 32 -1.56 6.47 -26.36
C PHE A 32 -0.46 7.06 -27.24
N TRP A 33 0.69 7.37 -26.65
CA TRP A 33 1.85 7.88 -27.38
C TRP A 33 2.50 6.82 -28.27
N ALA A 34 2.66 5.60 -27.76
CA ALA A 34 3.27 4.50 -28.49
C ALA A 34 2.33 3.87 -29.53
N ASP A 35 1.01 3.98 -29.31
CA ASP A 35 -0.08 3.43 -30.13
C ASP A 35 0.18 2.02 -30.71
N PRO A 36 0.54 1.03 -29.87
CA PRO A 36 0.88 -0.30 -30.36
C PRO A 36 -0.33 -0.96 -31.02
N GLY A 37 -0.25 -1.18 -32.33
CA GLY A 37 -1.33 -1.80 -33.10
C GLY A 37 -2.57 -0.93 -33.28
N GLY A 38 -2.48 0.39 -33.07
CA GLY A 38 -3.59 1.32 -33.32
C GLY A 38 -4.66 1.34 -32.23
N ILE A 39 -4.35 0.86 -31.02
CA ILE A 39 -5.28 0.84 -29.89
C ILE A 39 -5.79 2.23 -29.50
N ALA A 40 -5.01 3.30 -29.66
CA ALA A 40 -5.46 4.66 -29.38
C ALA A 40 -6.62 5.04 -30.31
N GLN A 41 -6.54 4.62 -31.58
CA GLN A 41 -7.58 4.87 -32.57
C GLN A 41 -8.83 4.02 -32.31
N VAL A 42 -8.66 2.79 -31.81
CA VAL A 42 -9.79 1.95 -31.35
C VAL A 42 -10.50 2.60 -30.16
N LEU A 43 -9.72 3.11 -29.19
CA LEU A 43 -10.26 3.77 -28.00
C LEU A 43 -10.99 5.07 -28.34
N GLN A 44 -10.49 5.83 -29.32
CA GLN A 44 -11.09 7.08 -29.78
C GLN A 44 -12.31 6.88 -30.70
N ARG A 45 -12.38 5.77 -31.46
CA ARG A 45 -13.51 5.48 -32.36
C ARG A 45 -14.75 4.92 -31.65
N ALA A 46 -14.63 4.56 -30.37
CA ALA A 46 -15.76 4.07 -29.61
C ALA A 46 -16.90 5.11 -29.58
N PRO A 47 -18.09 4.80 -30.11
CA PRO A 47 -19.16 5.77 -30.24
C PRO A 47 -19.65 6.22 -28.85
N GLY A 48 -19.57 7.53 -28.60
CA GLY A 48 -20.41 8.22 -27.63
C GLY A 48 -19.85 8.46 -26.22
N HIS A 49 -18.65 8.00 -25.84
CA HIS A 49 -18.09 8.31 -24.52
C HIS A 49 -16.61 7.93 -24.36
N PRO A 50 -15.81 8.63 -23.52
CA PRO A 50 -14.47 8.18 -23.11
C PRO A 50 -14.47 6.91 -22.23
N TRP A 51 -15.52 6.08 -22.27
CA TRP A 51 -15.65 4.88 -21.43
C TRP A 51 -14.45 3.96 -21.57
N PRO A 52 -13.98 3.59 -22.78
CA PRO A 52 -12.90 2.63 -22.90
C PRO A 52 -11.58 3.14 -22.31
N THR A 53 -11.27 4.42 -22.49
CA THR A 53 -10.10 5.07 -21.88
C THR A 53 -10.21 5.11 -20.37
N LEU A 54 -11.38 5.44 -19.84
CA LEU A 54 -11.62 5.51 -18.39
C LEU A 54 -11.54 4.12 -17.75
N LEU A 55 -12.15 3.11 -18.38
CA LEU A 55 -12.08 1.71 -17.94
C LEU A 55 -10.63 1.19 -17.96
N LEU A 56 -9.90 1.45 -19.05
CA LEU A 56 -8.47 1.10 -19.14
C LEU A 56 -7.68 1.74 -18.00
N TRP A 57 -7.81 3.05 -17.81
CA TRP A 57 -7.14 3.77 -16.73
C TRP A 57 -7.56 3.26 -15.35
N PHE A 58 -8.84 2.97 -15.16
CA PHE A 58 -9.38 2.47 -13.89
C PHE A 58 -8.84 1.09 -13.55
N PHE A 59 -8.85 0.14 -14.49
CA PHE A 59 -8.30 -1.20 -14.27
C PHE A 59 -6.79 -1.17 -14.06
N CYS A 60 -6.05 -0.41 -14.89
CA CYS A 60 -4.62 -0.19 -14.66
C CYS A 60 -4.37 0.47 -13.29
N GLY A 61 -5.21 1.41 -12.89
CA GLY A 61 -5.17 2.10 -11.60
C GLY A 61 -5.40 1.16 -10.43
N LEU A 62 -6.38 0.26 -10.51
CA LEU A 62 -6.61 -0.77 -9.50
C LEU A 62 -5.44 -1.75 -9.40
N THR A 63 -4.90 -2.21 -10.53
CA THR A 63 -3.75 -3.13 -10.54
C THR A 63 -2.50 -2.46 -9.95
N LEU A 64 -2.14 -1.26 -10.41
CA LEU A 64 -0.97 -0.54 -9.92
C LEU A 64 -1.16 -0.03 -8.49
N GLY A 65 -2.36 0.39 -8.12
CA GLY A 65 -2.72 0.74 -6.76
C GLY A 65 -2.54 -0.44 -5.81
N GLY A 66 -3.04 -1.62 -6.18
CA GLY A 66 -2.85 -2.85 -5.41
C GLY A 66 -1.39 -3.22 -5.22
N VAL A 67 -0.58 -3.13 -6.28
CA VAL A 67 0.88 -3.34 -6.21
C VAL A 67 1.54 -2.33 -5.27
N GLN A 68 1.20 -1.04 -5.38
CA GLN A 68 1.78 0.01 -4.52
C GLN A 68 1.41 -0.18 -3.05
N ILE A 69 0.17 -0.58 -2.76
CA ILE A 69 -0.25 -0.94 -1.40
C ILE A 69 0.54 -2.13 -0.89
N GLY A 70 0.73 -3.17 -1.71
CA GLY A 70 1.52 -4.36 -1.36
C GLY A 70 2.97 -4.03 -1.04
N ILE A 71 3.63 -3.26 -1.91
CA ILE A 71 5.01 -2.76 -1.71
C ILE A 71 5.09 -1.97 -0.41
N ALA A 72 4.16 -1.03 -0.19
CA ALA A 72 4.18 -0.19 0.99
C ALA A 72 3.92 -0.96 2.29
N MET A 73 3.13 -2.05 2.26
CA MET A 73 3.00 -2.95 3.42
C MET A 73 4.28 -3.74 3.69
N MET A 74 4.96 -4.22 2.64
CA MET A 74 6.22 -4.97 2.76
C MET A 74 7.36 -4.07 3.25
N LEU A 75 7.47 -2.84 2.74
CA LEU A 75 8.53 -1.90 3.12
C LEU A 75 8.30 -1.26 4.51
N GLN A 76 7.07 -1.24 5.01
CA GLN A 76 6.81 -0.79 6.38
C GLN A 76 7.26 -1.78 7.45
N HIS A 77 7.42 -3.06 7.10
CA HIS A 77 8.08 -4.01 7.99
C HIS A 77 9.60 -3.78 7.87
N GLY A 78 10.11 -2.87 8.69
CA GLY A 78 11.55 -2.77 8.95
C GLY A 78 12.10 -4.10 9.45
N PRO A 79 13.43 -4.33 9.35
CA PRO A 79 14.05 -5.52 9.93
C PRO A 79 13.61 -5.68 11.39
N PRO A 80 13.46 -6.92 11.89
CA PRO A 80 13.14 -7.15 13.29
C PRO A 80 14.12 -6.32 14.13
N ASP A 81 13.60 -5.53 15.07
CA ASP A 81 14.39 -4.73 15.99
C ASP A 81 15.41 -5.65 16.69
N ASP A 82 16.67 -5.62 16.22
CA ASP A 82 17.82 -5.93 17.03
C ASP A 82 18.19 -4.61 17.74
N ASP A 83 17.75 -4.52 18.99
CA ASP A 83 18.12 -3.64 20.10
C ASP A 83 18.74 -2.23 19.85
N ASP A 84 18.23 -1.28 20.64
CA ASP A 84 18.87 -0.04 21.09
C ASP A 84 19.28 1.02 20.04
N ARG A 85 18.40 2.01 19.83
CA ARG A 85 18.71 3.46 19.99
C ARG A 85 17.56 4.37 19.56
N GLY A 86 16.95 5.01 20.56
CA GLY A 86 16.49 6.40 20.51
C GLY A 86 15.29 6.72 19.60
N GLY A 87 14.08 6.66 20.15
CA GLY A 87 12.92 7.22 19.43
C GLY A 87 11.55 6.94 19.99
N GLY A 88 11.29 7.27 21.27
CA GLY A 88 9.96 7.60 21.77
C GLY A 88 8.81 6.65 21.41
N ARG A 89 8.76 5.47 22.04
CA ARG A 89 7.53 4.69 22.17
C ARG A 89 7.56 4.00 23.53
N ARG A 90 6.42 4.02 24.22
CA ARG A 90 6.25 3.52 25.59
C ARG A 90 6.74 2.07 25.68
N ASP A 91 7.87 1.86 26.35
CA ASP A 91 8.28 0.55 26.78
C ASP A 91 7.17 -0.03 27.67
N PRO A 92 6.63 -1.21 27.35
CA PRO A 92 5.95 -1.99 28.37
C PRO A 92 7.00 -2.24 29.46
N LEU A 93 6.73 -1.80 30.68
CA LEU A 93 7.56 -2.17 31.83
C LEU A 93 7.56 -3.71 31.92
N LEU A 94 8.61 -4.35 31.42
CA LEU A 94 8.84 -5.78 31.63
C LEU A 94 9.11 -5.96 33.12
N VAL A 95 8.07 -6.34 33.86
CA VAL A 95 8.19 -6.72 35.27
C VAL A 95 8.63 -8.19 35.30
N PRO A 96 9.86 -8.51 35.74
CA PRO A 96 10.29 -9.89 35.86
C PRO A 96 9.42 -10.63 36.88
N ILE A 97 8.82 -11.74 36.45
CA ILE A 97 8.03 -12.62 37.31
C ILE A 97 8.97 -13.65 37.93
N PRO A 98 9.19 -13.64 39.26
CA PRO A 98 10.07 -14.60 39.90
C PRO A 98 9.45 -16.00 39.85
N VAL A 99 10.02 -16.88 39.03
CA VAL A 99 9.69 -18.31 39.02
C VAL A 99 10.48 -19.00 40.13
N ARG A 100 9.79 -19.56 41.13
CA ARG A 100 10.44 -20.47 42.09
C ARG A 100 10.83 -21.75 41.36
N ALA A 101 12.13 -21.93 41.15
CA ALA A 101 12.66 -23.23 40.76
C ALA A 101 12.39 -24.23 41.89
N GLN A 102 11.47 -25.17 41.66
CA GLN A 102 11.39 -26.35 42.50
C GLN A 102 12.59 -27.23 42.15
N ALA A 103 13.58 -27.27 43.04
CA ALA A 103 14.66 -28.23 42.96
C ALA A 103 14.04 -29.63 43.01
N SER A 104 13.96 -30.28 41.85
CA SER A 104 13.61 -31.69 41.75
C SER A 104 14.76 -32.47 42.39
N ARG A 105 14.56 -32.83 43.66
CA ARG A 105 15.46 -33.66 44.43
C ARG A 105 15.37 -35.07 43.83
N ARG A 106 16.29 -35.35 42.90
CA ARG A 106 16.46 -36.69 42.31
C ARG A 106 17.02 -37.60 43.41
N GLY A 107 16.13 -38.41 44.00
CA GLY A 107 16.47 -39.58 44.80
C GLY A 107 16.77 -40.77 43.91
#